data_AF-K9XP61-F1
#
_entry.id   AF-K9XP61-F1
#
_cell.length_a   1.000
_cell.length_b   1.000
_cell.length_c   1.000
_cell.angle_alpha   90.00
_cell.angle_beta   90.00
_cell.angle_gamma   90.00
#
_symmetry.space_group_name_H-M   'P 1'
#
loop_
_entity.id
_entity.type
_entity.pdbx_description
1 polymer ?
#
loop_
_entity_poly.entity_id
_entity_poly.type
_entity_poly.pdbx_seq_one_letter_code
_entity_poly.pdbx_strand_id
1 'polypeptide(L)'
;MNNTSTSQFTSLCLKIVGLILIISALLDYLTLAIPFQPLDSQWQISFTGQIVDRGIVPMVGISFILVAVWIEATLSNTPKKSGFDVKLPVFILASLLGLLFLLLVPLHLNNLRLASDNAINQIQQGADQAETRIKEQYDQLNALAQDPQRLQQLEAQLKQIDQAISSGKVEGQTLNPQQLQRLQETQQQFQNFRELAKNPEALEARLSELQTQLRDQKLEREGRAKTEAIKQGLRTGLSSLMLAIGYIVIGWLGLKGFGGTSLSPKKAPVR
;
A
#
# COMPACT_ATOMS: atom_id res chain seq x y z
N MET A 1 -37.89 -33.14 27.79
CA MET A 1 -36.80 -32.74 28.69
C MET A 1 -35.45 -32.58 27.96
N ASN A 2 -35.43 -32.16 26.67
CA ASN A 2 -34.20 -32.20 25.85
C ASN A 2 -33.60 -30.82 25.50
N ASN A 3 -34.31 -29.72 25.81
CA ASN A 3 -33.92 -28.38 25.33
C ASN A 3 -32.84 -27.71 26.20
N THR A 4 -32.73 -28.11 27.47
CA THR A 4 -31.77 -27.50 28.41
C THR A 4 -30.35 -28.01 28.19
N SER A 5 -30.16 -29.33 28.04
CA SER A 5 -28.83 -29.91 27.82
C SER A 5 -28.23 -29.54 26.47
N THR A 6 -29.08 -29.47 25.43
CA THR A 6 -28.66 -29.00 24.09
C THR A 6 -28.31 -27.51 24.11
N SER A 7 -29.12 -26.67 24.77
CA SER A 7 -28.82 -25.24 24.95
C SER A 7 -27.50 -24.99 25.70
N GLN A 8 -27.20 -25.78 26.73
CA GLN A 8 -25.94 -25.66 27.48
C GLN A 8 -24.73 -26.05 26.63
N PHE A 9 -24.83 -27.16 25.89
CA PHE A 9 -23.77 -27.58 24.97
C PHE A 9 -23.52 -26.54 23.87
N THR A 10 -24.58 -26.02 23.24
CA THR A 10 -24.48 -24.97 22.22
C THR A 10 -23.83 -23.70 22.78
N SER A 11 -24.23 -23.25 23.97
CA SER A 11 -23.59 -22.09 24.62
C SER A 11 -22.09 -22.32 24.86
N LEU A 12 -21.72 -23.49 25.39
CA LEU A 12 -20.32 -23.84 25.64
C LEU A 12 -19.50 -23.82 24.34
N CYS A 13 -20.03 -24.42 23.27
CA CYS A 13 -19.39 -24.40 21.95
C CYS A 13 -19.17 -22.96 21.45
N LEU A 14 -20.19 -22.09 21.51
CA LEU A 14 -20.07 -20.70 21.07
C LEU A 14 -19.03 -19.92 21.90
N LYS A 15 -18.97 -20.15 23.22
CA LYS A 15 -17.95 -19.53 24.08
C LYS A 15 -16.54 -19.97 23.71
N ILE A 16 -16.33 -21.28 23.51
CA ILE A 16 -15.03 -21.83 23.15
C ILE A 16 -14.59 -21.30 21.78
N VAL A 17 -15.45 -21.37 20.77
CA VAL A 17 -15.14 -20.87 19.42
C VAL A 17 -14.88 -19.37 19.46
N GLY A 18 -15.72 -18.60 20.15
CA GLY A 18 -15.54 -17.16 20.29
C GLY A 18 -14.23 -16.79 20.98
N LEU A 19 -13.87 -17.51 22.04
CA LEU A 19 -12.60 -17.32 22.75
C LEU A 19 -11.40 -17.64 21.86
N ILE A 20 -11.44 -18.75 21.11
CA ILE A 20 -10.38 -19.13 20.17
C ILE A 20 -10.19 -18.04 19.11
N LEU A 21 -11.27 -17.52 18.54
CA LEU A 21 -11.21 -16.44 17.54
C LEU A 21 -10.55 -15.17 18.09
N ILE A 22 -10.92 -14.76 19.31
CA ILE A 22 -10.34 -13.59 19.97
C ILE A 22 -8.84 -13.81 20.24
N ILE A 23 -8.48 -14.92 20.87
CA ILE A 23 -7.08 -15.20 21.24
C ILE A 23 -6.22 -15.33 19.99
N SER A 24 -6.70 -16.03 18.97
CA SER A 24 -5.99 -16.19 17.69
C SER A 24 -5.75 -14.84 17.01
N ALA A 25 -6.76 -13.97 16.96
CA ALA A 25 -6.62 -12.63 16.39
C ALA A 25 -5.64 -11.75 17.20
N LEU A 26 -5.69 -11.81 18.53
CA LEU A 26 -4.75 -11.04 19.38
C LEU A 26 -3.31 -11.53 19.21
N LEU A 27 -3.11 -12.85 19.10
CA LEU A 27 -1.78 -13.41 18.83
C LEU A 27 -1.27 -12.98 17.46
N ASP A 28 -2.13 -13.00 16.45
CA ASP A 28 -1.81 -12.50 15.11
C ASP A 28 -1.46 -11.00 15.11
N TYR A 29 -2.16 -10.17 15.89
CA TYR A 29 -1.77 -8.76 16.03
C TYR A 29 -0.40 -8.60 16.69
N LEU A 30 -0.06 -9.48 17.63
CA LEU A 30 1.23 -9.48 18.31
C LEU A 30 2.37 -9.90 17.38
N THR A 31 2.14 -10.89 16.50
CA THR A 31 3.13 -11.32 15.51
C THR A 31 3.34 -10.26 14.43
N LEU A 32 2.26 -9.60 13.99
CA LEU A 32 2.32 -8.48 13.05
C LEU A 32 3.09 -7.27 13.60
N ALA A 33 3.13 -7.11 14.92
CA ALA A 33 3.88 -6.03 15.56
C ALA A 33 5.41 -6.23 15.47
N ILE A 34 5.91 -7.38 15.01
CA ILE A 34 7.35 -7.69 14.92
C ILE A 34 7.83 -7.53 13.47
N PRO A 35 8.88 -6.74 13.19
CA PRO A 35 9.71 -5.96 14.12
C PRO A 35 9.00 -4.68 14.58
N PHE A 36 9.05 -4.35 15.87
CA PHE A 36 8.32 -3.19 16.41
C PHE A 36 9.02 -1.87 16.03
N GLN A 37 8.51 -1.20 15.00
CA GLN A 37 9.09 0.03 14.44
C GLN A 37 8.04 1.15 14.34
N PRO A 38 7.50 1.65 15.46
CA PRO A 38 6.40 2.61 15.46
C PRO A 38 6.75 3.98 14.88
N LEU A 39 8.03 4.27 14.65
CA LEU A 39 8.51 5.51 14.03
C LEU A 39 8.63 5.41 12.50
N ASP A 40 8.64 4.19 11.96
CA ASP A 40 8.76 3.96 10.53
C ASP A 40 7.38 4.07 9.85
N SER A 41 7.27 4.91 8.82
CA SER A 41 5.98 5.14 8.14
C SER A 41 5.51 3.90 7.38
N GLN A 42 6.42 3.11 6.81
CA GLN A 42 6.08 1.91 6.06
C GLN A 42 5.59 0.80 6.98
N TRP A 43 6.23 0.64 8.15
CA TRP A 43 5.76 -0.25 9.20
C TRP A 43 4.35 0.14 9.65
N GLN A 44 4.12 1.42 9.94
CA GLN A 44 2.81 1.90 10.38
C GLN A 44 1.71 1.66 9.33
N ILE A 45 1.99 1.90 8.04
CA ILE A 45 1.06 1.64 6.93
C ILE A 45 0.72 0.15 6.86
N SER A 46 1.73 -0.71 6.86
CA SER A 46 1.58 -2.17 6.77
C SER A 46 0.85 -2.76 7.97
N PHE A 47 1.27 -2.40 9.18
CA PHE A 47 0.66 -2.84 10.43
C PHE A 47 -0.81 -2.43 10.52
N THR A 48 -1.10 -1.15 10.22
CA THR A 48 -2.48 -0.64 10.25
C THR A 48 -3.35 -1.35 9.21
N GLY A 49 -2.86 -1.50 7.98
CA GLY A 49 -3.60 -2.19 6.92
C GLY A 49 -3.96 -3.61 7.31
N GLN A 50 -3.00 -4.39 7.82
CA GLN A 50 -3.21 -5.79 8.19
C GLN A 50 -4.13 -5.97 9.40
N ILE A 51 -3.99 -5.12 10.43
CA ILE A 51 -4.86 -5.17 11.60
C ILE A 51 -6.30 -4.79 11.25
N VAL A 52 -6.48 -3.76 10.40
CA VAL A 52 -7.81 -3.36 9.94
C VAL A 52 -8.45 -4.46 9.09
N ASP A 53 -7.73 -5.06 8.16
CA ASP A 53 -8.25 -6.15 7.31
C ASP A 53 -8.69 -7.37 8.14
N ARG A 54 -8.02 -7.64 9.26
CA ARG A 54 -8.32 -8.75 10.18
C ARG A 54 -9.14 -8.33 11.40
N GLY A 55 -9.58 -7.07 11.44
CA GLY A 55 -10.29 -6.47 12.58
C GLY A 55 -11.67 -7.08 12.86
N ILE A 56 -12.26 -7.73 11.86
CA ILE A 56 -13.57 -8.38 11.95
C ILE A 56 -13.53 -9.69 12.75
N VAL A 57 -12.39 -10.39 12.76
CA VAL A 57 -12.26 -11.72 13.39
C VAL A 57 -12.53 -11.66 14.91
N PRO A 58 -11.91 -10.76 15.70
CA PRO A 58 -12.25 -10.64 17.11
C PRO A 58 -13.71 -10.20 17.33
N MET A 59 -14.30 -9.40 16.44
CA MET A 59 -15.69 -8.93 16.56
C MET A 59 -16.68 -10.08 16.43
N VAL A 60 -16.43 -11.00 15.49
CA VAL A 60 -17.22 -12.24 15.35
C VAL A 60 -17.07 -13.11 16.60
N GLY A 61 -15.85 -13.23 17.12
CA GLY A 61 -15.60 -13.97 18.37
C GLY A 61 -16.38 -13.40 19.56
N ILE A 62 -16.37 -12.07 19.72
CA ILE A 62 -17.16 -11.35 20.72
C ILE A 62 -18.66 -11.62 20.53
N SER A 63 -19.15 -11.57 19.30
CA SER A 63 -20.56 -11.81 18.98
C SER A 63 -21.00 -13.22 19.40
N PHE A 64 -20.18 -14.25 19.16
CA PHE A 64 -20.48 -15.61 19.61
C PHE A 64 -20.55 -15.72 21.13
N ILE A 65 -19.63 -15.09 21.85
CA ILE A 65 -19.68 -15.09 23.32
C ILE A 65 -20.96 -14.40 23.81
N LEU A 66 -21.35 -13.27 23.23
CA LEU A 66 -22.56 -12.56 23.63
C LEU A 66 -23.84 -13.36 23.34
N VAL A 67 -23.92 -14.03 22.19
CA VAL A 67 -25.03 -14.93 21.86
C VAL A 67 -25.08 -16.11 22.81
N ALA A 68 -23.95 -16.72 23.15
CA ALA A 68 -23.89 -17.81 24.12
C ALA A 68 -24.44 -17.40 25.49
N VAL A 69 -24.05 -16.22 25.97
CA VAL A 69 -24.53 -15.72 27.25
C VAL A 69 -26.02 -15.34 27.20
N TRP A 70 -26.52 -14.88 26.05
CA TRP A 70 -27.96 -14.66 25.85
C TRP A 70 -28.75 -15.98 25.88
N ILE A 71 -28.24 -17.04 25.24
CA ILE A 71 -28.83 -18.39 25.28
C ILE A 71 -28.91 -18.89 26.73
N GLU A 72 -27.83 -18.79 27.51
CA GLU A 72 -27.83 -19.19 28.92
C GLU A 72 -28.84 -18.39 29.74
N ALA A 73 -28.95 -17.09 29.51
CA ALA A 73 -29.87 -16.23 30.26
C ALA A 73 -31.35 -16.50 29.95
N THR A 74 -31.68 -17.01 28.76
CA THR A 74 -33.07 -17.16 28.28
C THR A 74 -33.57 -18.60 28.33
N LEU A 75 -32.71 -19.58 28.09
CA LEU A 75 -33.08 -20.98 27.91
C LEU A 75 -32.64 -21.88 29.07
N SER A 76 -31.71 -21.41 29.92
CA SER A 76 -31.24 -22.16 31.08
C SER A 76 -31.83 -21.60 32.37
N ASN A 77 -32.76 -22.35 33.00
CA ASN A 77 -33.31 -22.05 34.33
C ASN A 77 -32.31 -22.26 35.49
N THR A 78 -31.01 -22.26 35.20
CA THR A 78 -29.97 -22.42 36.21
C THR A 78 -29.80 -21.11 37.00
N PRO A 79 -29.88 -21.13 38.34
CA PRO A 79 -29.65 -19.94 39.15
C PRO A 79 -28.26 -19.36 38.86
N LYS A 80 -28.19 -18.03 38.67
CA LYS A 80 -26.93 -17.29 38.46
C LYS A 80 -25.95 -17.66 39.58
N LYS A 81 -24.93 -18.47 39.26
CA LYS A 81 -23.79 -18.67 40.15
C LYS A 81 -23.04 -17.34 40.21
N SER A 82 -22.76 -16.85 41.42
CA SER A 82 -22.00 -15.62 41.72
C SER A 82 -20.51 -15.73 41.33
N GLY A 83 -20.23 -16.10 40.08
CA GLY A 83 -18.88 -16.25 39.51
C GLY A 83 -18.50 -15.10 38.59
N PHE A 84 -17.27 -15.17 38.07
CA PHE A 84 -16.69 -14.25 37.09
C PHE A 84 -17.62 -14.05 35.88
N ASP A 85 -18.10 -12.82 35.66
CA ASP A 85 -18.97 -12.52 34.53
C ASP A 85 -18.12 -12.31 33.27
N VAL A 86 -18.15 -13.30 32.38
CA VAL A 86 -17.41 -13.32 31.11
C VAL A 86 -17.76 -12.11 30.22
N LYS A 87 -18.91 -11.44 30.43
CA LYS A 87 -19.28 -10.23 29.68
C LYS A 87 -18.36 -9.05 29.95
N LEU A 88 -17.93 -8.86 31.18
CA LEU A 88 -17.13 -7.70 31.57
C LEU A 88 -15.80 -7.59 30.79
N PRO A 89 -14.93 -8.61 30.76
CA PRO A 89 -13.69 -8.54 29.98
C PRO A 89 -13.95 -8.42 28.48
N VAL A 90 -15.04 -9.01 27.97
CA VAL A 90 -15.44 -8.90 26.56
C VAL A 90 -15.80 -7.47 26.18
N PHE A 91 -16.57 -6.77 27.03
CA PHE A 91 -16.93 -5.37 26.77
C PHE A 91 -15.75 -4.42 26.92
N ILE A 92 -14.88 -4.64 27.92
CA ILE A 92 -13.63 -3.88 28.07
C ILE A 92 -12.76 -4.06 26.83
N LEU A 93 -12.57 -5.30 26.37
CA LEU A 93 -11.81 -5.60 25.16
C LEU A 93 -12.42 -4.93 23.92
N ALA A 94 -13.75 -4.98 23.76
CA ALA A 94 -14.44 -4.31 22.67
C ALA A 94 -14.19 -2.79 22.71
N SER A 95 -14.30 -2.15 23.87
CA SER A 95 -14.00 -0.72 24.02
C SER A 95 -12.54 -0.38 23.69
N LEU A 96 -11.59 -1.21 24.13
CA LEU A 96 -10.16 -1.02 23.82
C LEU A 96 -9.88 -1.15 22.32
N LEU A 97 -10.41 -2.19 21.67
CA LEU A 97 -10.28 -2.37 20.23
C LEU A 97 -10.95 -1.24 19.45
N GLY A 98 -12.13 -0.79 19.89
CA GLY A 98 -12.83 0.33 19.27
C GLY A 98 -12.04 1.64 19.33
N LEU A 99 -11.42 1.93 20.47
CA LEU A 99 -10.53 3.07 20.62
C LEU A 99 -9.28 2.93 19.75
N LEU A 100 -8.69 1.74 19.70
CA LEU A 100 -7.52 1.44 18.87
C LEU A 100 -7.84 1.68 17.38
N PHE A 101 -8.93 1.12 16.86
CA PHE A 101 -9.34 1.34 15.47
C PHE A 101 -9.71 2.79 15.16
N LEU A 102 -10.23 3.53 16.14
CA LEU A 102 -10.49 4.96 15.99
C LEU A 102 -9.19 5.75 15.84
N LEU A 103 -8.18 5.43 16.65
CA LEU A 103 -6.89 6.13 16.66
C LEU A 103 -6.02 5.79 15.44
N LEU A 104 -6.20 4.60 14.85
CA LEU A 104 -5.55 4.21 13.61
C LEU A 104 -5.98 5.06 12.40
N VAL A 105 -7.20 5.62 12.40
CA VAL A 105 -7.70 6.45 11.29
C VAL A 105 -6.82 7.68 11.02
N PRO A 106 -6.63 8.62 11.97
CA PRO A 106 -5.80 9.81 11.73
C PRO A 106 -4.33 9.43 11.47
N LEU A 107 -3.82 8.40 12.13
CA LEU A 107 -2.44 7.93 11.97
C LEU A 107 -2.20 7.40 10.54
N HIS A 108 -3.10 6.56 10.03
CA HIS A 108 -2.98 5.99 8.69
C HIS A 108 -3.05 7.07 7.60
N LEU A 109 -3.98 8.02 7.73
CA LEU A 109 -4.13 9.12 6.77
C LEU A 109 -2.87 10.00 6.72
N ASN A 110 -2.26 10.29 7.87
CA ASN A 110 -1.04 11.08 7.92
C ASN A 110 0.14 10.37 7.24
N ASN A 111 0.34 9.08 7.55
CA ASN A 111 1.45 8.32 6.98
C ASN A 111 1.29 8.08 5.47
N LEU A 112 0.05 7.88 5.02
CA LEU A 112 -0.22 7.70 3.60
C LEU A 112 0.02 8.98 2.80
N ARG A 113 -0.28 10.14 3.39
CA ARG A 113 0.09 11.42 2.83
C ARG A 113 1.61 11.56 2.71
N LEU A 114 2.35 11.25 3.79
CA LEU A 114 3.82 11.27 3.77
C LEU A 114 4.39 10.32 2.70
N ALA A 115 3.85 9.11 2.57
CA ALA A 115 4.25 8.16 1.54
C ALA A 115 3.97 8.68 0.12
N SER A 116 2.80 9.30 -0.10
CA SER A 116 2.44 9.92 -1.37
C SER A 116 3.36 11.09 -1.72
N ASP A 117 3.62 11.98 -0.77
CA ASP A 117 4.52 13.13 -0.93
C ASP A 117 5.95 12.66 -1.25
N ASN A 118 6.44 11.62 -0.56
CA ASN A 118 7.73 11.01 -0.85
C ASN A 118 7.80 10.39 -2.26
N ALA A 119 6.74 9.69 -2.70
CA ALA A 119 6.68 9.11 -4.03
C ALA A 119 6.69 10.21 -5.12
N ILE A 120 5.91 11.28 -4.92
CA ILE A 120 5.87 12.44 -5.82
C ILE A 120 7.25 13.11 -5.88
N ASN A 121 7.91 13.32 -4.75
CA ASN A 121 9.26 13.90 -4.70
C ASN A 121 10.28 13.05 -5.45
N GLN A 122 10.22 11.72 -5.34
CA GLN A 122 11.09 10.82 -6.11
C GLN A 122 10.82 10.89 -7.61
N ILE A 123 9.54 10.97 -8.01
CA ILE A 123 9.15 11.15 -9.43
C ILE A 123 9.68 12.48 -9.97
N GLN A 124 9.57 13.56 -9.19
CA GLN A 124 10.10 14.87 -9.54
C GLN A 124 11.62 14.85 -9.71
N GLN A 125 12.35 14.36 -8.72
CA GLN A 125 13.81 14.26 -8.80
C GLN A 125 14.27 13.40 -9.99
N GLY A 126 13.59 12.27 -10.24
CA GLY A 126 13.88 11.42 -11.39
C GLY A 126 13.62 12.11 -12.73
N ALA A 127 12.53 12.89 -12.83
CA ALA A 127 12.22 13.67 -14.02
C ALA A 127 13.24 14.80 -14.24
N ASP A 128 13.63 15.53 -13.19
CA ASP A 128 14.59 16.62 -13.29
C ASP A 128 15.99 16.10 -13.70
N GLN A 129 16.38 14.92 -13.21
CA GLN A 129 17.60 14.24 -13.65
C GLN A 129 17.52 13.79 -15.12
N ALA A 130 16.37 13.25 -15.55
CA ALA A 130 16.16 12.85 -16.93
C ALA A 130 16.20 14.06 -17.89
N GLU A 131 15.58 15.16 -17.50
CA GLU A 131 15.61 16.42 -18.25
C GLU A 131 17.04 16.95 -18.41
N THR A 132 17.82 16.92 -17.32
CA THR A 132 19.24 17.30 -17.35
C THR A 132 20.03 16.44 -18.34
N ARG A 133 19.86 15.11 -18.32
CA ARG A 133 20.54 14.20 -19.26
C ARG A 133 20.13 14.43 -20.72
N ILE A 134 18.84 14.67 -20.97
CA ILE A 134 18.35 14.98 -22.32
C ILE A 134 19.00 16.27 -22.83
N LYS A 135 19.08 17.30 -21.97
CA LYS A 135 19.71 18.57 -22.31
C LYS A 135 21.21 18.43 -22.57
N GLU A 136 21.93 17.69 -21.72
CA GLU A 136 23.37 17.41 -21.92
C GLU A 136 23.63 16.64 -23.23
N GLN A 137 22.79 15.65 -23.56
CA GLN A 137 22.89 14.93 -24.83
C GLN A 137 22.62 15.86 -26.01
N TYR A 138 21.59 16.70 -25.91
CA TYR A 138 21.28 17.69 -26.94
C TYR A 138 22.45 18.65 -27.15
N ASP A 139 23.02 19.21 -26.09
CA ASP A 139 24.16 20.14 -26.16
C ASP A 139 25.38 19.49 -26.82
N GLN A 140 25.64 18.20 -26.53
CA GLN A 140 26.69 17.43 -27.20
C GLN A 140 26.43 17.21 -28.69
N LEU A 141 25.19 16.86 -29.07
CA LEU A 141 24.81 16.69 -30.47
C LEU A 141 24.86 18.03 -31.23
N ASN A 142 24.40 19.11 -30.61
CA ASN A 142 24.41 20.45 -31.20
C ASN A 142 25.85 20.96 -31.37
N ALA A 143 26.73 20.74 -30.39
CA ALA A 143 28.15 21.06 -30.52
C ALA A 143 28.82 20.26 -31.66
N LEU A 144 28.44 18.99 -31.85
CA LEU A 144 28.93 18.17 -32.96
C LEU A 144 28.41 18.66 -34.32
N ALA A 145 27.15 19.09 -34.38
CA ALA A 145 26.53 19.67 -35.56
C ALA A 145 27.21 20.97 -36.01
N GLN A 146 27.68 21.77 -35.04
CA GLN A 146 28.36 23.04 -35.29
C GLN A 146 29.85 22.87 -35.64
N ASP A 147 30.45 21.69 -35.42
CA ASP A 147 31.86 21.39 -35.72
C ASP A 147 32.01 20.66 -37.08
N PRO A 148 32.38 21.37 -38.16
CA PRO A 148 32.52 20.77 -39.48
C PRO A 148 33.66 19.74 -39.57
N GLN A 149 34.69 19.79 -38.73
CA GLN A 149 35.77 18.79 -38.74
C GLN A 149 35.30 17.45 -38.21
N ARG A 150 34.47 17.45 -37.16
CA ARG A 150 33.92 16.21 -36.60
C ARG A 150 32.86 15.58 -37.48
N LEU A 151 32.03 16.39 -38.16
CA LEU A 151 31.13 15.89 -39.19
C LEU A 151 31.88 15.22 -40.35
N GLN A 152 33.04 15.76 -40.74
CA GLN A 152 33.90 15.13 -41.77
C GLN A 152 34.50 13.80 -41.30
N GLN A 153 34.92 13.69 -40.03
CA GLN A 153 35.39 12.42 -39.46
C GLN A 153 34.29 11.35 -39.43
N LEU A 154 33.06 11.74 -39.03
CA LEU A 154 31.90 10.86 -39.05
C LEU A 154 31.60 10.35 -40.47
N GLU A 155 31.71 11.24 -41.46
CA GLU A 155 31.52 10.92 -42.87
C GLU A 155 32.60 9.98 -43.43
N ALA A 156 33.85 10.14 -43.00
CA ALA A 156 34.94 9.22 -43.34
C ALA A 156 34.72 7.82 -42.76
N GLN A 157 34.25 7.71 -41.51
CA GLN A 157 33.93 6.44 -40.87
C GLN A 157 32.75 5.72 -41.55
N LEU A 158 31.68 6.45 -41.89
CA LEU A 158 30.56 5.91 -42.66
C LEU A 158 31.01 5.32 -43.99
N LYS A 159 31.90 6.01 -44.72
CA LYS A 159 32.48 5.48 -45.97
C LYS A 159 33.29 4.20 -45.77
N GLN A 160 34.03 4.09 -44.67
CA GLN A 160 34.78 2.86 -44.33
C GLN A 160 33.85 1.68 -44.03
N ILE A 161 32.75 1.93 -43.28
CA ILE A 161 31.74 0.91 -43.00
C ILE A 161 31.04 0.46 -44.28
N ASP A 162 30.67 1.39 -45.18
CA ASP A 162 30.07 1.07 -46.48
C ASP A 162 31.00 0.22 -47.36
N GLN A 163 32.30 0.52 -47.36
CA GLN A 163 33.30 -0.28 -48.07
C GLN A 163 33.46 -1.68 -47.46
N ALA A 164 33.43 -1.81 -46.13
CA ALA A 164 33.50 -3.10 -45.45
C ALA A 164 32.26 -3.98 -45.73
N ILE A 165 31.07 -3.38 -45.72
CA ILE A 165 29.80 -4.08 -46.04
C ILE A 165 29.78 -4.49 -47.52
N SER A 166 30.14 -3.59 -48.43
CA SER A 166 30.13 -3.85 -49.89
C SER A 166 31.18 -4.88 -50.34
N SER A 167 32.35 -4.87 -49.69
CA SER A 167 33.43 -5.82 -50.00
C SER A 167 33.28 -7.17 -49.29
N GLY A 168 32.38 -7.28 -48.30
CA GLY A 168 32.20 -8.48 -47.47
C GLY A 168 33.44 -8.85 -46.66
N LYS A 169 34.40 -7.93 -46.51
CA LYS A 169 35.69 -8.16 -45.87
C LYS A 169 36.07 -7.00 -44.97
N VAL A 170 36.61 -7.32 -43.79
CA VAL A 170 37.28 -6.37 -42.89
C VAL A 170 38.70 -6.87 -42.68
N GLU A 171 39.70 -6.02 -42.98
CA GLU A 171 41.13 -6.36 -42.82
C GLU A 171 41.56 -7.69 -43.46
N GLY A 172 40.93 -8.06 -44.58
CA GLY A 172 41.25 -9.30 -45.31
C GLY A 172 40.55 -10.56 -44.82
N GLN A 173 39.74 -10.50 -43.75
CA GLN A 173 38.89 -11.62 -43.29
C GLN A 173 37.46 -11.48 -43.82
N THR A 174 36.87 -12.60 -44.25
CA THR A 174 35.46 -12.66 -44.70
C THR A 174 34.52 -12.50 -43.52
N LEU A 175 33.61 -11.52 -43.62
CA LEU A 175 32.61 -11.24 -42.60
C LEU A 175 31.61 -12.39 -42.49
N ASN A 176 31.39 -12.92 -41.29
CA ASN A 176 30.30 -13.84 -41.02
C ASN A 176 28.93 -13.12 -41.09
N PRO A 177 27.83 -13.84 -41.38
CA PRO A 177 26.50 -13.24 -41.50
C PRO A 177 26.07 -12.42 -40.27
N GLN A 178 26.43 -12.85 -39.06
CA GLN A 178 26.16 -12.10 -37.82
C GLN A 178 26.98 -10.80 -37.69
N GLN A 179 28.20 -10.75 -38.24
CA GLN A 179 29.04 -9.55 -38.20
C GLN A 179 28.57 -8.51 -39.21
N LEU A 180 28.10 -8.97 -40.37
CA LEU A 180 27.51 -8.12 -41.40
C LEU A 180 26.24 -7.42 -40.89
N GLN A 181 25.41 -8.15 -40.14
CA GLN A 181 24.19 -7.62 -39.53
C GLN A 181 24.48 -6.53 -38.49
N ARG A 182 25.47 -6.75 -37.61
CA ARG A 182 25.92 -5.72 -36.65
C ARG A 182 26.49 -4.48 -37.32
N LEU A 183 27.24 -4.66 -38.41
CA LEU A 183 27.77 -3.54 -39.20
C LEU A 183 26.66 -2.73 -39.86
N GLN A 184 25.62 -3.38 -40.38
CA GLN A 184 24.43 -2.72 -40.92
C GLN A 184 23.66 -1.94 -39.85
N GLU A 185 23.45 -2.52 -38.67
CA GLU A 185 22.83 -1.81 -37.54
C GLU A 185 23.65 -0.58 -37.11
N THR A 186 24.98 -0.74 -37.04
CA THR A 186 25.91 0.34 -36.71
C THR A 186 25.87 1.44 -37.77
N GLN A 187 25.84 1.07 -39.06
CA GLN A 187 25.70 2.01 -40.17
C GLN A 187 24.41 2.82 -40.06
N GLN A 188 23.27 2.15 -39.83
CA GLN A 188 21.97 2.81 -39.69
C GLN A 188 21.95 3.78 -38.51
N GLN A 189 22.58 3.43 -37.37
CA GLN A 189 22.73 4.35 -36.25
C GLN A 189 23.53 5.60 -36.64
N PHE A 190 24.68 5.44 -37.29
CA PHE A 190 25.52 6.57 -37.71
C PHE A 190 24.85 7.45 -38.76
N GLN A 191 24.08 6.87 -39.68
CA GLN A 191 23.30 7.62 -40.67
C GLN A 191 22.21 8.47 -40.00
N ASN A 192 21.43 7.87 -39.08
CA ASN A 192 20.44 8.60 -38.29
C ASN A 192 21.07 9.75 -37.47
N PHE A 193 22.22 9.50 -36.84
CA PHE A 193 22.96 10.53 -36.11
C PHE A 193 23.45 11.67 -37.01
N ARG A 194 23.91 11.35 -38.22
CA ARG A 194 24.36 12.35 -39.22
C ARG A 194 23.19 13.20 -39.69
N GLU A 195 22.03 12.60 -39.98
CA GLU A 195 20.83 13.34 -40.40
C GLU A 195 20.34 14.27 -39.30
N LEU A 196 20.30 13.81 -38.05
CA LEU A 196 19.95 14.65 -36.90
C LEU A 196 20.95 15.81 -36.71
N ALA A 197 22.25 15.54 -36.83
CA ALA A 197 23.28 16.57 -36.67
C ALA A 197 23.28 17.59 -37.82
N LYS A 198 22.82 17.22 -39.02
CA LYS A 198 22.74 18.15 -40.16
C LYS A 198 21.48 18.99 -40.17
N ASN A 199 20.46 18.64 -39.38
CA ASN A 199 19.17 19.30 -39.41
C ASN A 199 18.78 19.86 -38.03
N PRO A 200 19.16 21.12 -37.72
CA PRO A 200 18.94 21.71 -36.39
C PRO A 200 17.45 21.80 -36.02
N GLU A 201 16.55 22.04 -36.98
CA GLU A 201 15.10 22.05 -36.73
C GLU A 201 14.58 20.67 -36.29
N ALA A 202 15.10 19.58 -36.88
CA ALA A 202 14.72 18.21 -36.49
C ALA A 202 15.24 17.85 -35.10
N LEU A 203 16.41 18.37 -34.72
CA LEU A 203 17.00 18.19 -33.39
C LEU A 203 16.17 18.91 -32.31
N GLU A 204 15.76 20.16 -32.56
CA GLU A 204 14.90 20.93 -31.67
C GLU A 204 13.50 20.31 -31.54
N ALA A 205 12.91 19.85 -32.65
CA ALA A 205 11.63 19.15 -32.64
C ALA A 205 11.69 17.88 -31.76
N ARG A 206 12.76 17.09 -31.88
CA ARG A 206 12.98 15.91 -31.04
C ARG A 206 13.16 16.25 -29.56
N LEU A 207 13.88 17.33 -29.25
CA LEU A 207 14.04 17.78 -27.87
C LEU A 207 12.69 18.18 -27.26
N SER A 208 11.91 18.98 -27.99
CA SER A 208 10.57 19.40 -27.56
C SER A 208 9.64 18.20 -27.36
N GLU A 209 9.70 17.21 -28.26
CA GLU A 209 8.93 15.98 -28.15
C GLU A 209 9.33 15.19 -26.89
N LEU A 210 10.63 14.99 -26.64
CA LEU A 210 11.12 14.29 -25.46
C LEU A 210 10.77 15.00 -24.15
N GLN A 211 10.87 16.34 -24.12
CA GLN A 211 10.46 17.14 -22.96
C GLN A 211 8.96 17.02 -22.71
N THR A 212 8.14 17.06 -23.77
CA THR A 212 6.69 16.89 -23.68
C THR A 212 6.34 15.49 -23.17
N GLN A 213 6.94 14.44 -23.74
CA GLN A 213 6.74 13.06 -23.28
C GLN A 213 7.16 12.87 -21.83
N LEU A 214 8.29 13.45 -21.41
CA LEU A 214 8.76 13.37 -20.03
C LEU A 214 7.80 14.08 -19.08
N ARG A 215 7.27 15.24 -19.48
CA ARG A 215 6.29 16.00 -18.72
C ARG A 215 4.96 15.25 -18.60
N ASP A 216 4.48 14.65 -19.68
CA ASP A 216 3.26 13.84 -19.68
C ASP A 216 3.42 12.59 -18.80
N GLN A 217 4.55 11.89 -18.92
CA GLN A 217 4.86 10.74 -18.04
C GLN A 217 4.96 11.14 -16.57
N LYS A 218 5.55 12.31 -16.27
CA LYS A 218 5.62 12.85 -14.90
C LYS A 218 4.20 13.09 -14.36
N LEU A 219 3.36 13.80 -15.11
CA LEU A 219 1.97 14.08 -14.71
C LEU A 219 1.16 12.80 -14.52
N GLU A 220 1.33 11.82 -15.41
CA GLU A 220 0.64 10.54 -15.30
C GLU A 220 1.07 9.75 -14.06
N ARG A 221 2.38 9.67 -13.79
CA ARG A 221 2.92 8.97 -12.61
C ARG A 221 2.55 9.66 -11.31
N GLU A 222 2.61 10.99 -11.26
CA GLU A 222 2.13 11.76 -10.10
C GLU A 222 0.62 11.53 -9.87
N GLY A 223 -0.17 11.54 -10.94
CA GLY A 223 -1.61 11.28 -10.88
C GLY A 223 -1.93 9.87 -10.37
N ARG A 224 -1.19 8.85 -10.85
CA ARG A 224 -1.31 7.46 -10.37
C ARG A 224 -0.93 7.33 -8.90
N ALA A 225 0.21 7.90 -8.48
CA ALA A 225 0.65 7.86 -7.09
C ALA A 225 -0.39 8.50 -6.13
N LYS A 226 -0.99 9.63 -6.52
CA LYS A 226 -2.08 10.25 -5.75
C LYS A 226 -3.33 9.39 -5.71
N THR A 227 -3.73 8.82 -6.85
CA THR A 227 -4.95 8.00 -6.95
C THR A 227 -4.81 6.71 -6.15
N GLU A 228 -3.67 6.04 -6.21
CA GLU A 228 -3.38 4.85 -5.43
C GLU A 228 -3.37 5.13 -3.94
N ALA A 229 -2.73 6.23 -3.52
CA ALA A 229 -2.75 6.68 -2.14
C ALA A 229 -4.20 6.95 -1.66
N ILE A 230 -5.01 7.66 -2.45
CA ILE A 230 -6.41 7.92 -2.10
C ILE A 230 -7.21 6.61 -2.00
N LYS A 231 -7.04 5.69 -2.95
CA LYS A 231 -7.77 4.41 -2.98
C LYS A 231 -7.42 3.52 -1.78
N GLN A 232 -6.14 3.42 -1.44
CA GLN A 232 -5.69 2.67 -0.27
C GLN A 232 -6.19 3.33 1.02
N GLY A 233 -6.08 4.66 1.12
CA GLY A 233 -6.48 5.42 2.30
C GLY A 233 -7.97 5.37 2.58
N LEU A 234 -8.81 5.49 1.55
CA LEU A 234 -10.26 5.35 1.67
C LEU A 234 -10.66 3.95 2.12
N ARG A 235 -10.08 2.90 1.52
CA ARG A 235 -10.41 1.53 1.87
C ARG A 235 -10.06 1.25 3.34
N THR A 236 -8.80 1.45 3.72
CA THR A 236 -8.34 1.14 5.07
C THR A 236 -8.96 2.09 6.11
N GLY A 237 -9.06 3.38 5.80
CA GLY A 237 -9.68 4.37 6.69
C GLY A 237 -11.16 4.08 6.96
N LEU A 238 -11.95 3.77 5.92
CA LEU A 238 -13.37 3.46 6.06
C LEU A 238 -13.60 2.15 6.81
N SER A 239 -12.81 1.10 6.50
CA SER A 239 -12.87 -0.17 7.23
C SER A 239 -12.54 0.01 8.70
N SER A 240 -11.50 0.80 9.02
CA SER A 240 -11.13 1.10 10.41
C SER A 240 -12.24 1.87 11.14
N LEU A 241 -12.88 2.84 10.48
CA LEU A 241 -14.01 3.57 11.04
C LEU A 241 -15.21 2.65 11.32
N MET A 242 -15.58 1.79 10.37
CA MET A 242 -16.67 0.82 10.57
C MET A 242 -16.39 -0.12 11.74
N LEU A 243 -15.17 -0.63 11.83
CA LEU A 243 -14.75 -1.46 12.95
C LEU A 243 -14.83 -0.70 14.27
N ALA A 244 -14.29 0.52 14.32
CA ALA A 244 -14.36 1.37 15.50
C ALA A 244 -15.81 1.57 15.98
N ILE A 245 -16.73 1.90 15.06
CA ILE A 245 -18.15 2.05 15.38
C ILE A 245 -18.72 0.76 15.96
N GLY A 246 -18.50 -0.39 15.30
CA GLY A 246 -19.02 -1.68 15.76
C GLY A 246 -18.52 -2.04 17.17
N TYR A 247 -17.22 -1.91 17.41
CA TYR A 247 -16.61 -2.20 18.70
C TYR A 247 -17.03 -1.22 19.80
N ILE A 248 -17.11 0.08 19.50
CA ILE A 248 -17.57 1.11 20.45
C ILE A 248 -19.03 0.85 20.83
N VAL A 249 -19.91 0.54 19.88
CA VAL A 249 -21.32 0.22 20.16
C VAL A 249 -21.42 -0.98 21.09
N ILE A 250 -20.70 -2.08 20.79
CA ILE A 250 -20.69 -3.29 21.62
C ILE A 250 -20.16 -2.98 23.03
N GLY A 251 -19.01 -2.30 23.13
CA GLY A 251 -18.37 -1.98 24.41
C GLY A 251 -19.20 -1.02 25.25
N TRP A 252 -19.70 0.08 24.66
CA TRP A 252 -20.49 1.10 25.36
C TRP A 252 -21.83 0.55 25.86
N LEU A 253 -22.59 -0.14 25.01
CA LEU A 253 -23.88 -0.74 25.42
C LEU A 253 -23.67 -1.78 26.52
N GLY A 254 -22.61 -2.58 26.41
CA GLY A 254 -22.25 -3.58 27.40
C GLY A 254 -21.89 -2.98 28.76
N LEU A 255 -20.98 -2.00 28.78
CA LEU A 255 -20.52 -1.37 30.02
C LEU A 255 -21.61 -0.55 30.70
N LYS A 256 -22.48 0.15 29.94
CA LYS A 256 -23.62 0.88 30.51
C LYS A 256 -24.61 -0.03 31.23
N GLY A 257 -24.79 -1.27 30.73
CA GLY A 257 -25.61 -2.28 31.39
C GLY A 257 -25.05 -2.78 32.73
N PHE A 258 -23.74 -2.64 32.97
CA PHE A 258 -23.09 -2.98 34.24
C PHE A 258 -22.98 -1.80 35.22
N GLY A 259 -22.85 -0.56 34.72
CA GLY A 259 -22.69 0.63 35.55
C GLY A 259 -24.00 1.26 36.09
N GLY A 260 -25.17 0.77 35.67
CA GLY A 260 -26.46 1.42 35.91
C GLY A 260 -27.28 0.93 37.12
N THR A 261 -26.80 0.01 37.95
CA THR A 261 -27.63 -0.59 39.03
C THR A 261 -27.12 -0.30 40.45
N SER A 262 -27.98 0.42 41.20
CA SER A 262 -28.14 0.44 42.67
C SER A 262 -27.33 1.44 43.52
N LEU A 263 -27.68 2.73 43.43
CA LEU A 263 -27.79 3.58 44.63
C LEU A 263 -29.28 3.66 45.01
N SER A 264 -29.80 2.61 45.67
CA SER A 264 -31.10 2.71 46.34
C SER A 264 -30.96 3.54 47.61
N PRO A 265 -31.77 4.60 47.82
CA PRO A 265 -31.76 5.33 49.07
C PRO A 265 -32.31 4.40 50.16
N LYS A 266 -31.49 4.18 51.19
CA LYS A 266 -31.89 3.48 52.42
C LYS A 266 -33.13 4.20 52.97
N LYS A 267 -34.30 3.57 52.90
CA LYS A 267 -35.48 4.05 53.65
C LYS A 267 -35.12 3.96 55.13
N ALA A 268 -35.10 5.11 55.81
CA ALA A 268 -34.93 5.17 57.25
C ALA A 268 -36.13 4.47 57.94
N PRO A 269 -35.90 3.73 59.03
CA PRO A 269 -36.99 3.14 59.78
C PRO A 269 -37.78 4.26 60.47
N VAL A 270 -39.09 4.30 60.21
CA VAL A 270 -40.04 5.09 61.00
C VAL A 270 -40.10 4.45 62.38
N ARG A 271 -39.88 5.26 63.42
CA ARG A 271 -39.95 4.88 64.83
C ARG A 271 -41.20 5.48 65.45
#